data_AF-A0A4Q3CN28-F1
#
_entry.id   AF-A0A4Q3CN28-F1
#
_cell.length_a   1.000
_cell.length_b   1.000
_cell.length_c   1.000
_cell.angle_alpha   90.00
_cell.angle_beta   90.00
_cell.angle_gamma   90.00
#
_symmetry.space_group_name_H-M   'P 1'
#
loop_
_entity.id
_entity.type
_entity.pdbx_description
1 polymer ?
#
loop_
_entity_poly.entity_id
_entity_poly.type
_entity_poly.pdbx_seq_one_letter_code
_entity_poly.pdbx_strand_id
1 'polypeptide(L)' 'REAFIDEGDINMVKALRILKKNNYDGVLIPDHTPEMTCNAPWHAGMAFALGYMKGAMQAIESEG' A
#
# COMPACT_ATOMS: atom_id res chain seq x y z
N ARG A 1 -5.75 16.65 -4.41
CA ARG A 1 -4.38 16.31 -4.86
C ARG A 1 -4.16 14.87 -4.47
N GLU A 2 -3.70 14.03 -5.39
CA GLU A 2 -3.35 12.64 -5.09
C GLU A 2 -1.94 12.58 -4.48
N ALA A 3 -1.69 11.55 -3.67
CA ALA A 3 -0.40 11.29 -3.04
C ALA A 3 -0.07 9.79 -3.16
N PHE A 4 1.22 9.47 -3.12
CA PHE A 4 1.64 8.07 -3.03
C PHE A 4 1.24 7.47 -1.68
N ILE A 5 1.18 6.13 -1.64
CA ILE A 5 0.70 5.37 -0.49
C ILE A 5 1.50 5.59 0.80
N ASP A 6 2.71 6.12 0.69
CA ASP A 6 3.65 6.44 1.78
C ASP A 6 3.73 7.93 2.13
N GLU A 7 3.13 8.81 1.32
CA GLU A 7 3.19 10.28 1.50
C GLU A 7 1.86 10.91 1.93
N GLY A 8 0.76 10.14 1.91
CA GLY A 8 -0.57 10.63 2.28
C GLY A 8 -0.79 10.78 3.79
N ASP A 9 -2.00 11.24 4.15
CA ASP A 9 -2.38 11.45 5.56
C ASP A 9 -2.60 10.13 6.33
N ILE A 10 -2.72 9.02 5.63
CA ILE A 10 -2.94 7.69 6.22
C ILE A 10 -1.59 7.03 6.50
N ASN A 11 -1.34 6.71 7.77
CA ASN A 11 -0.25 5.81 8.12
C ASN A 11 -0.62 4.37 7.72
N MET A 12 -0.13 3.94 6.56
CA MET A 12 -0.47 2.65 5.98
C MET A 12 -0.01 1.46 6.84
N VAL A 13 1.17 1.54 7.46
CA VAL A 13 1.69 0.47 8.33
C VAL A 13 0.77 0.28 9.55
N LYS A 14 0.30 1.39 10.15
CA LYS A 14 -0.68 1.34 11.24
C LYS A 14 -2.00 0.72 10.80
N ALA A 15 -2.51 1.09 9.62
CA ALA A 15 -3.74 0.51 9.07
C ALA A 15 -3.62 -1.01 8.88
N LEU A 16 -2.53 -1.47 8.26
CA LEU A 16 -2.25 -2.90 8.07
C LEU A 16 -2.12 -3.67 9.39
N ARG A 17 -1.45 -3.09 10.41
CA ARG A 17 -1.41 -3.70 11.75
C ARG A 17 -2.79 -3.83 12.39
N ILE A 18 -3.68 -2.84 12.20
CA ILE A 18 -5.05 -2.91 12.69
C ILE A 18 -5.82 -4.03 11.98
N LEU A 19 -5.71 -4.14 10.67
CA LEU A 19 -6.34 -5.22 9.90
C LEU A 19 -5.87 -6.61 10.38
N LYS A 20 -4.55 -6.80 10.52
CA LYS A 20 -3.97 -8.04 11.06
C LYS A 20 -4.47 -8.32 12.48
N LYS A 21 -4.46 -7.32 13.37
CA LYS A 21 -4.93 -7.46 14.77
C LYS A 21 -6.39 -7.93 14.86
N ASN A 22 -7.21 -7.57 13.87
CA ASN A 22 -8.61 -7.96 13.81
C ASN A 22 -8.87 -9.22 12.96
N ASN A 23 -7.82 -9.98 12.62
CA ASN A 23 -7.91 -11.21 11.82
C ASN A 23 -8.64 -11.00 10.47
N TYR A 24 -8.42 -9.85 9.84
CA TYR A 24 -8.93 -9.61 8.50
C TYR A 24 -8.18 -10.51 7.50
N ASP A 25 -8.91 -11.33 6.77
CA ASP A 25 -8.40 -12.30 5.77
C ASP A 25 -8.92 -12.02 4.35
N GLY A 26 -9.44 -10.81 4.12
CA GLY A 26 -9.93 -10.39 2.82
C GLY A 26 -8.83 -9.86 1.90
N VAL A 27 -9.21 -9.60 0.65
CA VAL A 27 -8.30 -9.03 -0.36
C VAL A 27 -8.11 -7.53 -0.12
N LEU A 28 -6.86 -7.08 -0.13
CA LEU A 28 -6.51 -5.66 -0.16
C LEU A 28 -6.13 -5.25 -1.59
N ILE A 29 -6.78 -4.19 -2.09
CA ILE A 29 -6.62 -3.68 -3.45
C ILE A 29 -6.20 -2.21 -3.35
N PRO A 30 -5.10 -1.77 -4.00
CA PRO A 30 -4.80 -0.36 -4.13
C PRO A 30 -5.81 0.30 -5.07
N ASP A 31 -6.26 1.50 -4.71
CA ASP A 31 -7.28 2.22 -5.47
C ASP A 31 -6.65 3.16 -6.52
N HIS A 32 -6.42 4.42 -6.16
CA HIS A 32 -5.78 5.42 -7.01
C HIS A 32 -4.30 5.63 -6.68
N THR A 33 -3.54 6.07 -7.68
CA THR A 33 -2.13 6.46 -7.54
C THR A 33 -1.91 7.76 -8.32
N PRO A 34 -1.03 8.67 -7.87
CA PRO A 34 -0.74 9.90 -8.59
C PRO A 34 -0.34 9.65 -10.04
N GLU A 35 -0.66 10.60 -10.92
CA GLU A 35 -0.16 10.59 -12.29
C GLU A 35 1.38 10.64 -12.30
N MET A 36 1.99 9.68 -12.99
CA MET A 36 3.45 9.56 -13.10
C MET A 36 3.95 10.00 -14.48
N THR A 37 5.10 10.67 -14.54
CA THR A 37 5.74 10.98 -15.81
C THR A 37 6.63 9.81 -16.26
N CYS A 38 6.04 8.80 -16.89
CA CYS A 38 6.77 7.67 -17.47
C CYS A 38 5.99 7.00 -18.62
N ASN A 39 6.59 6.00 -19.27
CA ASN A 39 5.99 5.32 -20.44
C ASN A 39 4.73 4.51 -20.12
N ALA A 40 4.50 4.15 -18.85
CA ALA A 40 3.35 3.35 -18.42
C ALA A 40 2.86 3.84 -17.04
N PRO A 41 2.25 5.04 -16.98
CA PRO A 41 2.03 5.77 -15.73
C PRO A 41 1.17 5.01 -14.73
N TRP A 42 0.03 4.47 -15.19
CA TRP A 42 -0.86 3.67 -14.34
C TRP A 42 -0.20 2.41 -13.80
N HIS A 43 0.51 1.67 -14.67
CA HIS A 43 1.19 0.43 -14.28
C HIS A 43 2.31 0.70 -13.27
N ALA A 44 3.07 1.78 -13.45
CA ALA A 44 4.14 2.17 -12.54
C ALA A 44 3.58 2.56 -11.16
N GLY A 45 2.51 3.35 -11.11
CA GLY A 45 1.86 3.73 -9.86
C GLY A 45 1.30 2.53 -9.12
N MET A 46 0.56 1.65 -9.81
CA MET A 46 0.00 0.44 -9.22
C MET A 46 1.08 -0.53 -8.72
N ALA A 47 2.16 -0.71 -9.50
CA ALA A 47 3.27 -1.56 -9.10
C ALA A 47 3.95 -1.03 -7.82
N PHE A 48 4.14 0.28 -7.70
CA PHE A 48 4.66 0.90 -6.48
C PHE A 48 3.74 0.66 -5.29
N ALA A 49 2.43 0.92 -5.43
CA ALA A 49 1.47 0.74 -4.34
C ALA A 49 1.39 -0.73 -3.88
N LEU A 50 1.30 -1.68 -4.82
CA LEU A 50 1.30 -3.11 -4.53
C LEU A 50 2.59 -3.58 -3.85
N GLY A 51 3.74 -3.13 -4.36
CA GLY A 51 5.05 -3.47 -3.81
C GLY A 51 5.21 -2.96 -2.38
N TYR A 52 4.85 -1.70 -2.14
CA TYR A 52 4.88 -1.10 -0.82
C TYR A 52 3.98 -1.85 0.17
N MET A 53 2.72 -2.12 -0.19
CA MET A 53 1.80 -2.86 0.68
C MET A 53 2.32 -4.27 0.99
N LYS A 54 2.80 -5.01 -0.02
CA LYS A 54 3.38 -6.36 0.18
C LYS A 54 4.59 -6.32 1.11
N GLY A 55 5.50 -5.38 0.90
CA GLY A 55 6.68 -5.22 1.76
C GLY A 55 6.29 -4.88 3.20
N ALA A 56 5.35 -3.96 3.40
CA ALA A 56 4.85 -3.61 4.73
C ALA A 56 4.17 -4.80 5.43
N MET A 57 3.35 -5.57 4.70
CA MET A 57 2.72 -6.79 5.23
C MET A 57 3.76 -7.83 5.66
N GLN A 58 4.75 -8.12 4.81
CA GLN A 58 5.85 -9.04 5.12
C GLN A 58 6.65 -8.60 6.34
N ALA A 59 6.94 -7.30 6.46
CA ALA A 59 7.64 -6.76 7.62
C ALA A 59 6.82 -6.98 8.90
N ILE A 60 5.53 -6.64 8.89
CA ILE A 60 4.59 -6.85 10.01
C ILE A 60 4.44 -8.35 10.35
N GLU A 61 4.54 -9.24 9.36
CA GLU A 61 4.55 -10.69 9.57
C GLU A 61 5.80 -11.17 10.28
N SER A 62 6.98 -10.63 9.93
CA SER A 62 8.26 -11.00 10.54
C SER A 62 8.47 -10.48 11.97
N GLU A 63 7.58 -9.62 12.49
CA GLU A 63 7.62 -9.10 13.86
C GLU A 63 7.17 -10.12 14.93
N GLY A 64 6.57 -11.24 14.54
CA GLY A 64 6.11 -12.32 15.43
C GLY A 64 6.85 -13.64 15.20
#